data_AF-A0A0D0GNC6-F1
#
_entry.id   AF-A0A0D0GNC6-F1
#
_cell.length_a   1.000
_cell.length_b   1.000
_cell.length_c   1.000
_cell.angle_alpha   90.00
_cell.angle_beta   90.00
_cell.angle_gamma   90.00
#
_symmetry.space_group_name_H-M   'P 1'
#
loop_
_entity.id
_entity.type
_entity.pdbx_description
1 polymer ?
#
loop_
_entity_poly.entity_id
_entity_poly.type
_entity_poly.pdbx_seq_one_letter_code
_entity_poly.pdbx_strand_id
1 'polypeptide(L)' 'MNNSMDNLVAYYAGSEVKVINEYHPHFCAIGQVIGGENTDTGFGLKIKRFDTQEQFYVYDANHLKITKRK' A
#
# COMPACT_ATOMS: atom_id res chain seq x y z
N MET A 1 -19.81 9.32 -6.34
CA MET A 1 -18.56 10.02 -6.73
C MET A 1 -17.40 9.26 -6.07
N ASN A 2 -16.78 8.33 -6.82
CA ASN A 2 -15.67 7.46 -6.39
C ASN A 2 -14.28 8.05 -6.74
N ASN A 3 -14.21 9.36 -6.97
CA ASN A 3 -13.06 9.99 -7.66
C ASN A 3 -11.77 10.06 -6.82
N SER A 4 -11.78 9.82 -5.52
CA SER A 4 -10.54 9.82 -4.72
C SER A 4 -9.83 8.47 -4.70
N MET A 5 -10.58 7.37 -4.82
CA MET A 5 -10.07 6.01 -4.60
C MET A 5 -9.41 5.41 -5.85
N ASP A 6 -10.07 5.50 -7.00
CA ASP A 6 -9.52 5.04 -8.28
C ASP A 6 -8.24 5.82 -8.63
N ASN A 7 -8.19 7.09 -8.26
CA ASN A 7 -7.03 7.94 -8.46
C ASN A 7 -5.83 7.52 -7.62
N LEU A 8 -6.05 6.99 -6.41
CA LEU A 8 -4.96 6.56 -5.54
C LEU A 8 -4.32 5.26 -6.05
N VAL A 9 -5.13 4.28 -6.46
CA VAL A 9 -4.61 3.08 -7.13
C VAL A 9 -3.94 3.45 -8.42
N ALA A 10 -4.56 4.26 -9.28
CA ALA A 10 -3.94 4.68 -10.54
C ALA A 10 -2.60 5.39 -10.34
N TYR A 11 -2.46 6.21 -9.28
CA TYR A 11 -1.23 6.92 -8.97
C TYR A 11 -0.08 6.00 -8.54
N TYR A 12 -0.40 4.97 -7.76
CA TYR A 12 0.58 4.03 -7.21
C TYR A 12 0.73 2.73 -7.99
N ALA A 13 -0.21 2.37 -8.87
CA ALA A 13 -0.22 1.10 -9.60
C ALA A 13 1.11 0.89 -10.34
N GLY A 14 1.70 -0.29 -10.15
CA GLY A 14 2.99 -0.65 -10.74
C GLY A 14 4.19 0.11 -10.16
N SER A 15 3.99 1.06 -9.26
CA SER A 15 5.06 1.86 -8.66
C SER A 15 5.77 1.09 -7.55
N GLU A 16 7.06 1.37 -7.39
CA GLU A 16 7.80 0.93 -6.22
C GLU A 16 7.47 1.85 -5.04
N VAL A 17 7.07 1.27 -3.93
CA VAL A 17 6.73 2.01 -2.71
C VAL A 17 7.50 1.49 -1.51
N LYS A 18 7.85 2.41 -0.63
CA LYS A 18 8.27 2.12 0.74
C LYS A 18 7.08 2.35 1.66
N VAL A 19 6.74 1.34 2.45
CA VAL A 19 5.68 1.43 3.47
C VAL A 19 6.31 1.40 4.84
N ILE A 20 5.98 2.40 5.64
CA ILE A 20 6.36 2.51 7.05
C ILE A 20 5.07 2.53 7.87
N ASN A 21 4.97 1.60 8.81
CA ASN A 21 3.90 1.56 9.80
C ASN A 21 4.52 1.68 11.18
N GLU A 22 4.22 2.75 11.89
CA GLU A 22 4.83 3.07 13.19
C GLU A 22 4.32 2.16 14.33
N TYR A 23 3.24 1.40 14.11
CA TYR A 23 2.60 0.52 15.11
C TYR A 23 2.72 -0.98 14.80
N HIS A 24 3.30 -1.36 13.66
CA HIS A 24 3.41 -2.78 13.26
C HIS A 24 4.87 -3.23 13.17
N PRO A 25 5.24 -4.39 13.74
CA PRO A 25 6.62 -4.91 13.74
C PRO A 25 7.19 -5.26 12.33
N HIS A 26 6.41 -5.19 11.26
CA HIS A 26 6.87 -5.37 9.86
C HIS A 26 7.33 -4.03 9.25
N PHE A 27 8.20 -3.39 10.03
CA PHE A 27 8.46 -1.96 10.22
C PHE A 27 8.91 -1.13 8.99
N CYS A 28 9.24 -1.74 7.85
CA CYS A 28 9.71 -1.02 6.68
C CYS A 28 9.71 -1.95 5.45
N ALA A 29 8.58 -2.08 4.78
CA ALA A 29 8.49 -2.93 3.59
C ALA A 29 8.80 -2.13 2.32
N ILE A 30 9.56 -2.72 1.40
CA ILE A 30 9.75 -2.21 0.03
C ILE A 30 9.12 -3.21 -0.92
N GLY A 31 8.26 -2.72 -1.80
CA GLY A 31 7.54 -3.57 -2.74
C GLY A 31 6.90 -2.80 -3.87
N GLN A 32 6.19 -3.54 -4.71
CA GLN A 32 5.41 -2.98 -5.81
C GLN A 32 3.93 -3.02 -5.47
N VAL A 33 3.23 -1.93 -5.80
CA VAL A 33 1.77 -1.91 -5.71
C VAL A 33 1.19 -2.71 -6.87
N ILE A 34 0.47 -3.77 -6.51
CA ILE A 34 -0.13 -4.71 -7.46
C ILE A 34 -1.66 -4.54 -7.59
N GLY A 35 -2.25 -3.65 -6.79
CA GLY A 35 -3.66 -3.30 -6.86
C GLY A 35 -4.14 -2.54 -5.63
N GLY A 36 -5.44 -2.30 -5.57
CA GLY A 36 -6.14 -1.84 -4.37
C GLY A 36 -7.39 -2.68 -4.14
N GLU A 37 -7.78 -2.84 -2.88
CA GLU A 37 -8.90 -3.68 -2.48
C GLU A 37 -9.70 -3.00 -1.37
N ASN A 38 -11.02 -3.16 -1.41
CA ASN A 38 -11.90 -2.78 -0.30
C ASN A 38 -11.96 -3.92 0.70
N THR A 39 -11.69 -3.61 1.96
CA THR A 39 -11.84 -4.51 3.11
C THR A 39 -12.96 -4.00 4.00
N ASP A 40 -13.44 -4.81 4.95
CA ASP A 40 -14.43 -4.38 5.96
C ASP A 40 -13.93 -3.19 6.79
N THR A 41 -12.60 -3.04 6.92
CA THR A 41 -11.95 -1.91 7.57
C THR A 41 -11.82 -0.67 6.69
N GLY A 42 -12.00 -0.79 5.38
CA GLY A 42 -11.92 0.27 4.38
C GLY A 42 -11.02 -0.08 3.18
N PHE A 43 -10.72 0.91 2.33
CA PHE A 43 -9.88 0.71 1.13
C PHE A 43 -8.37 0.70 1.44
N GLY A 44 -7.66 -0.31 0.93
CA GLY A 44 -6.21 -0.45 1.11
C GLY A 44 -5.47 -0.76 -0.19
N LEU A 45 -4.15 -0.52 -0.19
CA LEU A 45 -3.27 -0.91 -1.29
C LEU A 45 -2.72 -2.31 -1.06
N LYS A 46 -2.70 -3.12 -2.12
CA LYS A 46 -2.09 -4.43 -2.12
C LYS A 46 -0.67 -4.33 -2.62
N ILE A 47 0.28 -4.77 -1.80
CA ILE A 47 1.71 -4.59 -2.05
C ILE A 47 2.39 -5.95 -2.05
N LYS A 48 3.16 -6.22 -3.10
CA LYS A 48 4.04 -7.38 -3.18
C LYS A 48 5.45 -6.97 -2.78
N ARG A 49 5.98 -7.54 -1.71
CA ARG A 49 7.34 -7.28 -1.24
C ARG A 49 8.37 -7.82 -2.22
N PHE A 50 9.50 -7.13 -2.36
CA PHE A 50 10.59 -7.62 -3.20
C PHE A 50 11.42 -8.72 -2.55
N ASP A 51 11.65 -8.63 -1.25
CA ASP A 51 12.53 -9.55 -0.51
C ASP A 51 11.91 -10.95 -0.34
N THR A 52 10.66 -11.00 0.09
CA THR A 52 9.95 -12.21 0.50
C THR A 52 8.96 -12.70 -0.56
N GLN A 53 8.67 -11.88 -1.57
CA GLN A 53 7.58 -12.10 -2.55
C GLN A 53 6.17 -12.17 -1.92
N GLU A 54 6.06 -11.97 -0.60
CA GLU A 54 4.80 -11.95 0.13
C GLU A 54 3.94 -10.76 -0.29
N GLN A 55 2.63 -11.00 -0.32
CA GLN A 55 1.64 -9.97 -0.58
C GLN A 55 0.97 -9.60 0.74
N PHE A 56 0.85 -8.30 0.98
CA PHE A 56 0.17 -7.79 2.18
C PHE A 56 -0.71 -6.61 1.81
N TYR A 57 -1.72 -6.42 2.63
CA TYR A 57 -2.69 -5.33 2.49
C TYR A 57 -2.33 -4.21 3.43
N VAL A 58 -2.33 -3.01 2.86
CA VAL A 58 -1.95 -1.81 3.54
C VAL A 58 -3.14 -0.89 3.59
N TYR A 59 -3.74 -0.84 4.77
CA TYR A 59 -4.86 0.04 5.07
C TYR A 59 -4.35 1.37 5.67
N ASP A 60 -4.93 2.49 5.24
CA ASP A 60 -4.60 3.81 5.79
C ASP A 60 -5.30 4.00 7.14
N ALA A 61 -4.66 3.50 8.20
CA ALA A 61 -5.09 3.72 9.57
C ALA A 61 -4.24 4.82 10.22
N ASN A 62 -4.25 6.06 9.70
CA ASN A 62 -3.66 7.28 10.30
C ASN A 62 -2.14 7.28 10.60
N HIS A 63 -1.47 6.13 10.53
CA HIS A 63 -0.09 5.90 10.96
C HIS A 63 0.75 5.21 9.89
N LEU A 64 0.23 5.22 8.66
CA LEU A 64 0.82 4.56 7.54
C LEU A 64 1.40 5.59 6.57
N LYS A 65 2.70 5.52 6.31
CA LYS A 65 3.37 6.39 5.34
C LYS A 65 3.80 5.56 4.13
N ILE A 66 3.28 5.93 2.96
CA ILE A 66 3.65 5.35 1.67
C ILE A 66 4.45 6.37 0.88
N THR A 67 5.69 6.03 0.54
CA THR A 67 6.54 6.88 -0.31
C THR A 67 6.80 6.18 -1.64
N LYS A 68 6.39 6.81 -2.74
CA LYS A 68 6.73 6.36 -4.10
C LYS A 68 8.23 6.58 -4.33
N ARG A 69 8.93 5.56 -4.83
CA ARG A 69 10.37 5.61 -5.10
C ARG A 69 10.68 5.78 -6.59
N LYS A 70 9.89 5.14 -7.46
CA LYS A 70 10.00 5.19 -8.93
C LYS A 70 8.63 4.96 -9.56
#